data_AF-A0A117MKG3-F1
#
_entry.id   AF-A0A117MKG3-F1
#
_cell.length_a   1.000
_cell.length_b   1.000
_cell.length_c   1.000
_cell.angle_alpha   90.00
_cell.angle_beta   90.00
_cell.angle_gamma   90.00
#
_symmetry.space_group_name_H-M   'P 1'
#
loop_
_entity.id
_entity.type
_entity.pdbx_description
1 polymer ?
#
loop_
_entity_poly.entity_id
_entity_poly.type
_entity_poly.pdbx_seq_one_letter_code
_entity_poly.pdbx_strand_id
1 'polypeptide(L)'
;MSPPPRADASDAADALYGADAETLPDGTRVATRQGPGDKGVEGSVMWTVDTIRTDGFRVVISAYNPAGHGTPIHATPAVTTEQLRQIALSPKWDQFR
;
A
#
# COMPACT_ATOMS: atom_id res chain seq x y z
N MET A 1 31.49 -17.53 7.71
CA MET A 1 30.62 -16.38 8.06
C MET A 1 29.21 -16.76 7.60
N SER A 2 28.33 -17.15 8.52
CA SER A 2 26.94 -17.47 8.16
C SER A 2 26.20 -16.19 7.73
N PRO A 3 25.28 -16.25 6.75
CA PRO A 3 24.47 -15.10 6.40
C PRO A 3 23.60 -14.69 7.61
N PRO A 4 23.23 -13.41 7.73
CA PRO A 4 22.30 -12.98 8.77
C PRO A 4 20.96 -13.73 8.64
N PRO A 5 20.24 -13.98 9.74
CA PRO A 5 18.91 -14.57 9.66
C PRO A 5 18.04 -13.70 8.75
N ARG A 6 17.37 -14.36 7.80
CA ARG A 6 16.44 -13.71 6.89
C ARG A 6 15.27 -13.21 7.76
N ALA A 7 14.94 -11.92 7.70
CA ALA A 7 13.77 -11.39 8.37
C ALA A 7 12.57 -12.28 8.02
N ASP A 8 11.86 -12.74 9.04
CA ASP A 8 10.68 -13.56 8.79
C ASP A 8 9.57 -12.68 8.17
N ALA A 9 8.56 -13.31 7.56
CA ALA A 9 7.47 -12.56 6.93
C ALA A 9 6.65 -11.76 7.95
N SER A 10 6.70 -12.13 9.24
CA SER A 10 5.99 -11.47 10.33
C SER A 10 6.66 -10.15 10.70
N ASP A 11 7.98 -10.14 10.86
CA ASP A 11 8.83 -8.97 11.10
C ASP A 11 8.67 -7.95 9.96
N ALA A 12 8.60 -8.44 8.71
CA ALA A 12 8.34 -7.59 7.55
C ALA A 12 6.92 -6.98 7.60
N ALA A 13 5.92 -7.74 8.05
CA ALA A 13 4.57 -7.21 8.22
C ALA A 13 4.52 -6.15 9.34
N ASP A 14 5.14 -6.39 10.48
CA ASP A 14 5.16 -5.42 11.58
C ASP A 14 5.86 -4.11 11.20
N ALA A 15 6.94 -4.19 10.43
CA ALA A 15 7.59 -3.01 9.88
C ALA A 15 6.71 -2.24 8.87
N LEU A 16 5.86 -2.93 8.11
CA LEU A 16 5.03 -2.34 7.06
C LEU A 16 3.71 -1.77 7.56
N TYR A 17 3.14 -2.37 8.60
CA TYR A 17 1.81 -2.03 9.12
C TYR A 17 1.87 -1.33 10.48
N GLY A 18 2.98 -1.38 11.23
CA GLY A 18 3.16 -0.61 12.47
C GLY A 18 2.04 -0.80 13.50
N ALA A 19 2.04 0.05 14.54
CA ALA A 19 0.98 0.05 15.56
C ALA A 19 -0.31 0.75 15.08
N ASP A 20 -0.19 1.65 14.10
CA ASP A 20 -1.30 2.50 13.65
C ASP A 20 -2.12 1.90 12.50
N ALA A 21 -1.73 0.73 11.97
CA ALA A 21 -2.57 0.04 10.98
C ALA A 21 -3.88 -0.42 11.60
N GLU A 22 -4.96 -0.18 10.87
CA GLU A 22 -6.26 -0.75 11.17
C GLU A 22 -6.19 -2.27 11.03
N THR A 23 -6.75 -2.99 11.99
CA THR A 23 -6.98 -4.43 11.89
C THR A 23 -8.48 -4.68 11.76
N LEU A 24 -8.88 -5.30 10.66
CA LEU A 24 -10.28 -5.67 10.39
C LEU A 24 -10.71 -6.88 11.24
N PRO A 25 -12.03 -7.12 11.40
CA PRO A 25 -12.53 -8.28 12.16
C PRO A 25 -12.04 -9.65 11.66
N ASP A 26 -11.66 -9.76 10.38
CA ASP A 26 -11.11 -10.98 9.78
C ASP A 26 -9.59 -11.13 9.99
N GLY A 27 -8.97 -10.20 10.71
CA GLY A 27 -7.53 -10.15 10.97
C GLY A 27 -6.71 -9.48 9.87
N THR A 28 -7.34 -8.98 8.81
CA THR A 28 -6.63 -8.20 7.77
C THR A 28 -6.08 -6.92 8.36
N ARG A 29 -4.78 -6.67 8.20
CA ARG A 29 -4.16 -5.38 8.53
C ARG A 29 -4.19 -4.48 7.31
N VAL A 30 -4.51 -3.21 7.52
CA VAL A 30 -4.61 -2.18 6.48
C VAL A 30 -3.79 -0.96 6.88
N ALA A 31 -2.87 -0.57 6.00
CA ALA A 31 -2.11 0.68 6.13
C ALA A 31 -2.41 1.60 4.93
N THR A 32 -2.71 2.86 5.22
CA THR A 32 -2.91 3.90 4.22
C THR A 32 -1.77 4.91 4.33
N ARG A 33 -1.13 5.23 3.20
CA ARG A 33 -0.03 6.20 3.13
C ARG A 33 -0.30 7.20 2.01
N GLN A 34 -0.12 8.49 2.31
CA GLN A 34 -0.11 9.57 1.32
C GLN A 34 1.21 10.31 1.47
N GLY A 35 1.90 10.57 0.37
CA GLY A 35 3.17 11.28 0.42
C GLY A 35 3.73 11.67 -0.94
N PRO A 36 4.96 12.19 -0.97
CA PRO A 36 5.64 12.53 -2.21
C PRO A 36 5.76 11.33 -3.16
N GLY A 37 5.70 11.59 -4.46
CA GLY A 37 5.99 10.59 -5.48
C GLY A 37 7.44 10.12 -5.45
N ASP A 38 7.67 8.87 -5.85
CA ASP A 38 8.99 8.21 -5.80
C ASP A 38 9.99 8.69 -6.87
N LYS A 39 9.55 9.50 -7.83
CA LYS A 39 10.38 9.96 -8.97
C LYS A 39 11.03 11.33 -8.77
N GLY A 40 10.86 11.96 -7.61
CA GLY A 40 11.44 13.29 -7.33
C GLY A 40 10.90 14.40 -8.24
N VAL A 41 9.73 14.20 -8.85
CA VAL A 41 9.03 15.22 -9.63
C VAL A 41 8.32 16.15 -8.65
N GLU A 42 8.62 17.45 -8.72
CA GLU A 42 7.98 18.44 -7.86
C GLU A 42 6.45 18.42 -8.01
N GLY A 43 5.75 18.43 -6.89
CA GLY A 43 4.29 18.34 -6.84
C GLY A 43 3.73 16.95 -7.16
N SER A 44 4.55 15.94 -7.47
CA SER A 44 4.09 14.57 -7.59
C SER A 44 3.78 13.99 -6.22
N VAL A 45 2.62 13.36 -6.11
CA VAL A 45 2.18 12.63 -4.92
C VAL A 45 1.81 11.20 -5.28
N MET A 46 2.00 10.31 -4.32
CA MET A 46 1.61 8.91 -4.40
C MET A 46 0.78 8.56 -3.18
N TRP A 47 -0.39 7.99 -3.42
CA TRP A 47 -1.26 7.44 -2.39
C TRP A 47 -1.22 5.92 -2.49
N THR A 48 -1.17 5.24 -1.35
CA THR A 48 -1.06 3.78 -1.27
C THR A 48 -2.01 3.25 -0.20
N VAL A 49 -2.75 2.20 -0.54
CA VAL A 49 -3.39 1.31 0.43
C VAL A 49 -2.73 -0.05 0.33
N ASP A 50 -2.22 -0.51 1.46
CA ASP A 50 -1.48 -1.74 1.63
C ASP A 50 -2.26 -2.64 2.58
N THR A 51 -2.43 -3.91 2.22
CA THR A 51 -3.24 -4.82 3.02
C THR A 51 -2.60 -6.20 3.09
N ILE A 52 -2.57 -6.82 4.26
CA ILE A 52 -2.08 -8.20 4.46
C ILE A 52 -3.12 -9.03 5.19
N ARG A 53 -3.43 -10.21 4.64
CA ARG A 53 -4.34 -11.19 5.24
C ARG A 53 -3.59 -12.11 6.21
N THR A 54 -4.33 -12.84 7.03
CA THR A 54 -3.76 -13.75 8.05
C THR A 54 -2.99 -14.93 7.46
N ASP A 55 -3.24 -15.28 6.20
CA ASP A 55 -2.50 -16.28 5.43
C ASP A 55 -1.23 -15.74 4.74
N GLY A 56 -0.94 -14.44 4.91
CA GLY A 56 0.20 -13.76 4.30
C GLY A 56 -0.08 -13.20 2.89
N PHE A 57 -1.28 -13.36 2.35
CA PHE A 57 -1.63 -12.76 1.06
C PHE A 57 -1.69 -11.23 1.17
N ARG A 58 -0.85 -10.55 0.38
CA ARG A 58 -0.68 -9.09 0.43
C ARG A 58 -1.11 -8.43 -0.88
N VAL A 59 -1.93 -7.40 -0.76
CA VAL A 59 -2.36 -6.55 -1.89
C VAL A 59 -1.95 -5.11 -1.61
N VAL A 60 -1.18 -4.52 -2.52
CA VAL A 60 -0.72 -3.14 -2.47
C VAL A 60 -1.24 -2.40 -3.70
N ILE A 61 -2.06 -1.37 -3.49
CA ILE A 61 -2.59 -0.55 -4.57
C ILE A 61 -2.10 0.88 -4.39
N SER A 62 -1.52 1.45 -5.44
CA SER A 62 -1.03 2.82 -5.43
C SER A 62 -1.54 3.62 -6.62
N ALA A 63 -1.74 4.92 -6.39
CA ALA A 63 -2.09 5.85 -7.44
C ALA A 63 -1.28 7.14 -7.31
N TYR A 64 -0.86 7.66 -8.45
CA TYR A 64 -0.19 8.95 -8.56
C TYR A 64 -1.18 10.01 -9.01
N ASN A 65 -0.96 11.26 -8.61
CA ASN A 65 -1.51 12.35 -9.41
C ASN A 65 -0.91 12.28 -10.83
N PRO A 66 -1.67 12.59 -11.89
CA PRO A 66 -1.16 12.48 -13.25
C PRO A 66 0.09 13.34 -13.43
N ALA A 67 1.23 12.67 -13.41
CA ALA A 67 2.56 13.16 -13.72
C ALA A 67 3.29 12.06 -14.52
N GLY A 68 2.56 11.38 -15.42
CA GLY A 68 3.13 10.39 -16.31
C GLY A 68 3.97 11.06 -17.38
N HIS A 69 5.14 11.61 -17.00
CA HIS A 69 6.11 12.34 -17.83
C HIS A 69 5.99 13.88 -17.92
N GLY A 70 5.21 14.55 -17.05
CA GLY A 70 5.08 16.03 -17.08
C GLY A 70 4.68 16.67 -15.75
N THR A 71 4.53 18.00 -15.73
CA THR A 71 4.09 18.78 -14.56
C THR A 71 2.71 18.32 -14.09
N PRO A 72 2.52 18.03 -12.79
CA PRO A 72 1.22 17.63 -12.28
C PRO A 72 0.16 18.70 -12.53
N ILE A 73 -0.93 18.30 -13.19
CA ILE A 73 -2.08 19.19 -13.43
C ILE A 73 -3.10 19.18 -12.27
N HIS A 74 -2.99 18.21 -11.37
CA HIS A 74 -3.84 18.04 -10.21
C HIS A 74 -3.00 17.80 -8.96
N ALA A 75 -3.46 18.31 -7.81
CA ALA A 75 -2.77 18.14 -6.54
C ALA A 75 -2.84 16.70 -6.00
N THR A 76 -3.78 15.90 -6.46
CA THR A 76 -4.06 14.55 -5.94
C THR A 76 -4.33 13.54 -7.07
N PRO A 77 -4.21 12.22 -6.81
CA PRO A 77 -4.69 11.19 -7.72
C PRO A 77 -6.17 11.35 -8.06
N ALA A 78 -6.57 10.85 -9.22
CA ALA A 78 -7.97 10.84 -9.65
C ALA A 78 -8.85 9.88 -8.84
N VAL A 79 -8.23 8.92 -8.13
CA VAL A 79 -8.90 7.97 -7.24
C VAL A 79 -8.67 8.35 -5.78
N THR A 80 -9.72 8.24 -4.96
CA THR A 80 -9.63 8.54 -3.52
C THR A 80 -8.97 7.41 -2.74
N THR A 81 -8.52 7.68 -1.51
CA THR A 81 -8.01 6.63 -0.61
C THR A 81 -9.06 5.57 -0.29
N GLU A 82 -10.33 5.94 -0.21
CA GLU A 82 -11.44 5.01 0.02
C GLU A 82 -11.62 4.08 -1.18
N GLN A 83 -11.50 4.60 -2.41
CA GLN A 83 -11.56 3.78 -3.62
C GLN A 83 -10.35 2.85 -3.71
N LEU A 84 -9.14 3.33 -3.40
CA LEU A 84 -7.95 2.48 -3.31
C LEU A 84 -8.15 1.35 -2.29
N ARG A 85 -8.75 1.67 -1.14
CA ARG A 85 -9.10 0.68 -0.12
C ARG A 85 -10.11 -0.34 -0.60
N GLN A 86 -11.17 0.09 -1.29
CA GLN A 86 -12.15 -0.83 -1.89
C GLN A 86 -11.50 -1.79 -2.88
N ILE A 87 -10.55 -1.30 -3.69
CA ILE A 87 -9.79 -2.14 -4.61
C ILE A 87 -8.89 -3.12 -3.83
N ALA A 88 -8.15 -2.64 -2.84
CA ALA A 88 -7.23 -3.46 -2.05
C ALA A 88 -7.93 -4.55 -1.22
N LEU A 89 -9.17 -4.31 -0.79
CA LEU A 89 -10.01 -5.25 -0.03
C LEU A 89 -10.97 -6.06 -0.93
N SER A 90 -10.89 -5.94 -2.25
CA SER A 90 -11.83 -6.60 -3.14
C SER A 90 -11.72 -8.13 -3.04
N PRO A 91 -12.84 -8.88 -2.90
CA PRO A 91 -12.81 -10.34 -2.93
C PRO A 91 -12.39 -10.91 -4.30
N LYS A 92 -12.30 -10.05 -5.33
CA LYS A 92 -11.74 -10.45 -6.63
C LYS A 92 -10.29 -10.94 -6.52
N TRP A 93 -9.54 -10.56 -5.49
CA TRP A 93 -8.20 -11.07 -5.27
C TRP A 93 -8.17 -12.51 -4.75
N ASP A 94 -9.27 -13.01 -4.18
CA ASP A 94 -9.33 -14.35 -3.60
C ASP A 94 -9.09 -15.47 -4.63
N GLN A 95 -9.28 -15.19 -5.93
CA GLN A 95 -8.94 -16.12 -7.00
C GLN A 95 -7.42 -16.38 -7.15
N PHE A 96 -6.58 -15.56 -6.50
CA PHE A 96 -5.11 -15.66 -6.54
C PHE A 96 -4.51 -16.04 -5.17
N ARG A 97 -5.36 -16.36 -4.19
CA ARG A 97 -4.96 -16.79 -2.84
C ARG A 97 -4.67 -18.29 -2.78
#